data_AF-A0A117K958-F1
#
_entry.id   AF-A0A117K958-F1
#
_cell.length_a   1.000
_cell.length_b   1.000
_cell.length_c   1.000
_cell.angle_alpha   90.00
_cell.angle_beta   90.00
_cell.angle_gamma   90.00
#
_symmetry.space_group_name_H-M   'P 1'
#
loop_
_entity.id
_entity.type
_entity.pdbx_description
1 polymer ?
#
loop_
_entity_poly.entity_id
_entity_poly.type
_entity_poly.pdbx_seq_one_letter_code
_entity_poly.pdbx_strand_id
1 'polypeptide(L)' 'MNYKEAVAHKKESLKKADESLLKLYHLVITPANTEESFKHIEDFSKNPSAFNDESCKKYCTDDQYEVVSFKKEE' A
#
# COMPACT_ATOMS: atom_id res chain seq x y z
N MET A 1 -9.19 -4.96 6.42
CA MET A 1 -9.90 -3.68 6.65
C MET A 1 -10.44 -3.17 5.33
N ASN A 2 -11.54 -2.41 5.28
CA ASN A 2 -12.09 -1.94 4.00
C ASN A 2 -11.19 -0.85 3.39
N TYR A 3 -11.31 -0.58 2.09
CA TYR A 3 -10.46 0.42 1.41
C TYR A 3 -10.45 1.78 2.12
N LYS A 4 -11.63 2.25 2.55
CA LYS A 4 -11.76 3.51 3.30
C LYS A 4 -11.01 3.50 4.64
N GLU A 5 -11.05 2.38 5.34
CA GLU A 5 -10.34 2.21 6.61
C GLU A 5 -8.84 2.15 6.37
N ALA A 6 -8.39 1.43 5.33
CA ALA A 6 -6.98 1.38 4.94
C ALA A 6 -6.46 2.77 4.56
N VAL A 7 -7.22 3.57 3.81
CA VAL A 7 -6.86 4.97 3.50
C VAL A 7 -6.78 5.82 4.77
N ALA A 8 -7.74 5.69 5.67
CA ALA A 8 -7.73 6.43 6.94
C ALA A 8 -6.53 6.03 7.80
N HIS A 9 -6.27 4.73 7.93
CA HIS A 9 -5.15 4.17 8.67
C HIS A 9 -3.81 4.61 8.07
N LYS A 10 -3.64 4.50 6.74
CA LYS A 10 -2.47 5.03 6.03
C LYS A 10 -2.25 6.51 6.32
N LYS A 11 -3.30 7.34 6.25
CA LYS A 11 -3.19 8.78 6.51
C LYS A 11 -2.82 9.09 7.96
N GLU A 12 -3.34 8.33 8.91
CA GLU A 12 -2.97 8.46 10.33
C GLU A 12 -1.52 8.04 10.56
N SER A 13 -1.09 6.93 9.98
CA SER A 13 0.30 6.46 10.01
C SER A 13 1.23 7.48 9.36
N LEU A 14 0.85 8.09 8.23
CA LEU A 14 1.62 9.16 7.60
C LEU A 14 1.71 10.42 8.49
N LYS A 15 0.67 10.72 9.27
CA LYS A 15 0.66 11.85 10.22
C LYS A 15 1.50 11.60 11.46
N LYS A 16 1.54 10.35 11.95
CA LYS A 16 2.33 9.95 13.12
C LYS A 16 3.77 9.62 12.76
N ALA A 17 4.03 9.18 11.53
CA ALA A 17 5.34 8.83 11.06
C ALA A 17 6.21 10.08 10.89
N ASP A 18 7.44 9.96 11.39
CA ASP A 18 8.47 10.98 11.23
C ASP A 18 8.78 11.21 9.75
N GLU A 19 9.11 12.46 9.38
CA GLU A 19 9.44 12.80 7.98
C GLU A 19 10.57 11.94 7.41
N SER A 20 11.51 11.53 8.27
CA SER A 20 12.59 10.60 7.92
C SER A 20 12.04 9.23 7.51
N LEU A 21 11.05 8.70 8.22
CA LEU A 21 10.37 7.44 7.86
C LEU A 21 9.55 7.60 6.58
N LEU A 22 8.89 8.75 6.38
CA LEU A 22 8.14 9.03 5.15
C LEU A 22 9.02 9.09 3.89
N LYS A 23 10.26 9.54 4.07
CA LYS A 23 11.28 9.54 3.01
C LYS A 23 11.82 8.13 2.77
N LEU A 24 12.00 7.33 3.83
CA LEU A 24 12.59 5.99 3.77
C LEU A 24 11.59 4.86 3.44
N TYR A 25 10.29 5.05 3.65
CA TYR A 25 9.28 4.01 3.45
C TYR A 25 8.15 4.48 2.53
N HIS A 26 7.73 3.61 1.61
CA HIS A 26 6.48 3.73 0.88
C HIS A 26 5.37 3.07 1.69
N LEU A 27 4.40 3.86 2.13
CA LEU A 27 3.12 3.34 2.61
C LEU A 27 2.18 3.15 1.42
N VAL A 28 1.78 1.91 1.17
CA VAL A 28 0.78 1.59 0.15
C VAL A 28 -0.33 0.73 0.74
N ILE A 29 -1.45 0.73 0.04
CA ILE A 29 -2.60 -0.10 0.37
C ILE A 29 -2.55 -1.29 -0.59
N THR A 30 -2.58 -2.50 -0.04
CA THR A 30 -2.57 -3.74 -0.80
C THR A 30 -3.79 -4.60 -0.39
N PRO A 31 -4.19 -5.59 -1.19
CA PRO A 31 -5.26 -6.52 -0.81
C PRO A 31 -4.82 -7.32 0.42
N ALA A 32 -5.67 -7.56 1.40
CA ALA A 32 -5.31 -8.34 2.59
C ALA A 32 -4.96 -9.81 2.27
N ASN A 33 -5.37 -10.28 1.09
CA ASN A 33 -5.03 -11.60 0.61
C ASN A 33 -3.55 -11.66 0.18
N THR A 34 -2.79 -12.58 0.78
CA THR A 34 -1.34 -12.70 0.60
C THR A 34 -0.91 -12.85 -0.86
N GLU A 35 -1.62 -13.67 -1.65
CA GLU A 35 -1.28 -13.90 -3.06
C GLU A 35 -1.51 -12.66 -3.93
N GLU A 36 -2.61 -11.95 -3.70
CA GLU A 36 -2.96 -10.73 -4.41
C GLU A 36 -2.08 -9.55 -3.99
N SER A 37 -1.78 -9.44 -2.69
CA SER A 37 -0.77 -8.52 -2.15
C SER A 37 0.59 -8.74 -2.78
N PHE A 38 1.05 -9.99 -2.84
CA PHE A 38 2.36 -10.31 -3.40
C PHE A 38 2.44 -9.89 -4.87
N LYS A 39 1.43 -10.26 -5.68
CA LYS A 39 1.37 -9.84 -7.09
C LYS A 39 1.31 -8.32 -7.23
N HIS A 40 0.52 -7.65 -6.40
CA HIS A 40 0.41 -6.20 -6.42
C HIS A 40 1.74 -5.53 -6.08
N ILE A 41 2.42 -5.97 -5.02
CA ILE A 41 3.71 -5.41 -4.59
C ILE A 41 4.80 -5.70 -5.63
N GLU A 42 4.80 -6.89 -6.24
CA GLU A 42 5.76 -7.24 -7.30
C GLU A 42 5.57 -6.35 -8.53
N ASP A 43 4.32 -6.14 -8.97
CA ASP A 43 4.00 -5.29 -10.12
C ASP A 43 4.22 -3.81 -9.82
N PHE A 44 3.91 -3.38 -8.59
CA PHE A 44 4.27 -2.07 -8.05
C PHE A 44 5.78 -1.85 -8.04
N SER A 45 6.57 -2.83 -7.60
CA SER A 45 8.04 -2.74 -7.57
C SER A 45 8.62 -2.61 -8.99
N LYS A 46 8.03 -3.32 -9.96
CA LYS A 46 8.43 -3.21 -11.37
C LYS A 46 8.04 -1.88 -12.00
N ASN A 47 6.88 -1.31 -11.67
CA ASN A 47 6.38 -0.07 -12.27
C ASN A 47 5.64 0.83 -11.26
N PRO A 48 6.33 1.40 -10.26
CA PRO A 48 5.66 2.12 -9.18
C PRO A 48 4.94 3.37 -9.68
N SER A 49 5.41 3.99 -10.77
CA SER A 49 4.78 5.15 -11.40
C SER A 49 3.47 4.85 -12.13
N ALA A 50 3.20 3.58 -12.46
CA ALA A 50 1.95 3.15 -13.10
C ALA A 50 0.87 2.76 -12.06
N PHE A 51 1.24 2.65 -10.79
CA PHE A 51 0.37 2.20 -9.73
C PHE A 51 -0.16 3.38 -8.90
N ASN A 52 -1.48 3.58 -8.96
CA ASN A 52 -2.19 4.48 -8.07
C ASN A 52 -2.80 3.70 -6.89
N ASP A 53 -3.17 4.39 -5.80
CA ASP A 53 -3.87 3.78 -4.65
C ASP A 53 -5.17 3.04 -5.04
N GLU A 54 -5.75 3.32 -6.21
CA GLU A 54 -6.91 2.61 -6.74
C GLU A 54 -6.56 1.37 -7.58
N SER A 55 -5.32 1.25 -8.07
CA SER A 55 -4.87 0.06 -8.80
C SER A 55 -4.98 -1.19 -7.93
N CYS A 56 -4.79 -1.07 -6.61
CA CYS A 56 -4.99 -2.15 -5.65
C CYS A 56 -6.40 -2.76 -5.69
N LYS A 57 -7.44 -1.97 -5.98
CA LYS A 57 -8.83 -2.48 -6.06
C LYS A 57 -9.00 -3.50 -7.20
N LYS A 58 -8.20 -3.40 -8.26
CA LYS A 58 -8.24 -4.36 -9.38
C LYS A 58 -7.72 -5.74 -8.99
N TYR A 59 -6.88 -5.81 -7.96
CA TYR A 59 -6.33 -7.05 -7.41
C TYR A 59 -7.06 -7.50 -6.16
N CYS A 60 -8.11 -6.82 -5.71
CA CYS A 60 -8.80 -7.18 -4.49
C CYS A 60 -10.13 -7.84 -4.84
N THR A 61 -10.20 -9.16 -4.66
CA THR A 61 -11.43 -9.93 -4.91
C THR A 61 -12.38 -9.99 -3.72
N ASP A 62 -11.86 -9.84 -2.50
CA ASP A 62 -12.61 -10.02 -1.24
C ASP A 62 -12.98 -8.69 -0.54
N ASP A 63 -12.73 -7.55 -1.19
CA ASP A 63 -12.85 -6.18 -0.62
C ASP A 63 -12.08 -5.96 0.70
N GLN A 64 -11.13 -6.84 1.00
CA GLN A 64 -10.23 -6.72 2.15
C GLN A 64 -8.90 -6.12 1.73
N TYR A 65 -8.49 -5.09 2.46
CA TYR A 65 -7.24 -4.36 2.25
C TYR A 65 -6.39 -4.35 3.52
N GLU A 66 -5.10 -4.14 3.33
CA GLU A 66 -4.09 -3.97 4.36
C GLU A 66 -3.16 -2.82 3.99
N VAL A 67 -2.63 -2.13 5.00
CA VAL A 67 -1.64 -1.07 4.82
C VAL A 67 -0.27 -1.66 5.09
N VAL A 68 0.57 -1.69 4.07
CA VAL A 68 1.94 -2.18 4.18
C VAL A 68 2.92 -1.03 3.97
N SER A 69 3.97 -1.04 4.77
CA SER A 69 5.10 -0.13 4.63
C SER A 69 6.31 -0.92 4.14
N PHE A 70 6.81 -0.62 2.96
CA PHE A 70 8.08 -1.17 2.48
C PHE A 70 9.12 -0.07 2.32
N LYS A 71 10.38 -0.44 2.53
CA LYS A 71 11.50 0.48 2.42
C LYS A 71 11.64 0.91 0.96
N LYS A 72 11.78 2.21 0.69
CA LYS A 72 12.17 2.69 -0.62
C LYS A 72 13.62 2.29 -0.83
N GLU A 73 13.92 1.56 -1.89
CA GLU A 73 15.31 1.37 -2.28
C GLU A 73 15.86 2.72 -2.78
N GLU A 74 17.03 3.10 -2.27
CA GLU A 74 17.77 4.34 -2.57
C GLU A 74 18.36 4.34 -3.98
#